data_AF-A0AAD2K6D4-F1
#
_entry.id   AF-A0AAD2K6D4-F1
#
_cell.length_a   1.000
_cell.length_b   1.000
_cell.length_c   1.000
_cell.angle_alpha   90.00
_cell.angle_beta   90.00
_cell.angle_gamma   90.00
#
_symmetry.space_group_name_H-M   'P 1'
#
loop_
_entity.id
_entity.type
_entity.pdbx_description
1 polymer ?
#
loop_
_entity_poly.entity_id
_entity_poly.type
_entity_poly.pdbx_seq_one_letter_code
_entity_poly.pdbx_strand_id
1 'polypeptide(L)'
;MSHRLASFKGPSTPNSSPVSPKTTKSPKARSNQNTNFPPPSPVPDSPSRAVESTYHRKIRSALYELRALSETWDDLAVVDGLKAARALVDGRTELDNALTAIPDGLPRSRLLGPKISQMELRLVELNVVLKKLARSLRISSATIGTYAGFVQRAIFRRMCATIDGLDALLIEAHRTKGAQWTTQEPLWVTWSVDRFVSTLPNVLIPYHRALHAYAALVDTLRNHALPFDEARKAIADWSEQTGLNDDGWTGTWEGLCAAEVGGWDIS
;
A
#
# COMPACT_ATOMS: atom_id res chain seq x y z
N MET A 1 -26.84 25.21 53.61
CA MET A 1 -26.52 26.47 52.91
C MET A 1 -26.22 26.14 51.45
N SER A 2 -26.80 26.93 50.53
CA SER A 2 -26.69 26.94 49.05
C SER A 2 -26.99 25.65 48.26
N HIS A 3 -28.20 25.48 47.69
CA HIS A 3 -28.74 25.97 46.40
C HIS A 3 -28.22 25.17 45.17
N ARG A 4 -29.04 24.29 44.55
CA ARG A 4 -30.03 24.54 43.46
C ARG A 4 -29.32 24.86 42.11
N LEU A 5 -29.61 24.32 40.92
CA LEU A 5 -30.77 23.65 40.33
C LEU A 5 -30.38 22.98 38.99
N ALA A 6 -31.25 22.07 38.53
CA ALA A 6 -31.27 21.41 37.23
C ALA A 6 -31.29 22.34 35.99
N SER A 7 -30.92 21.80 34.83
CA SER A 7 -31.48 22.25 33.54
C SER A 7 -31.59 21.10 32.53
N PHE A 8 -32.81 20.58 32.42
CA PHE A 8 -33.36 19.87 31.28
C PHE A 8 -33.81 20.88 30.21
N LYS A 9 -33.49 20.60 28.93
CA LYS A 9 -34.09 21.07 27.65
C LYS A 9 -33.01 20.79 26.59
N GLY A 10 -33.15 19.92 25.59
CA GLY A 10 -34.30 19.45 24.82
C GLY A 10 -33.85 19.48 23.33
N PRO A 11 -34.19 18.49 22.49
CA PRO A 11 -33.80 18.43 21.08
C PRO A 11 -34.83 19.12 20.18
N SER A 12 -34.38 19.71 19.06
CA SER A 12 -35.16 20.19 17.89
C SER A 12 -34.14 20.81 16.92
N THR A 13 -34.13 20.75 15.59
CA THR A 13 -34.87 20.12 14.47
C THR A 13 -34.19 20.71 13.18
N PRO A 14 -34.55 20.28 11.94
CA PRO A 14 -33.69 20.37 10.76
C PRO A 14 -33.80 21.72 10.04
N ASN A 15 -32.86 22.03 9.14
CA ASN A 15 -33.01 23.15 8.20
C ASN A 15 -32.78 22.73 6.74
N SER A 16 -33.90 22.56 6.06
CA SER A 16 -34.27 23.08 4.74
C SER A 16 -33.18 23.37 3.70
N SER A 17 -33.28 22.66 2.58
CA SER A 17 -32.78 23.00 1.25
C SER A 17 -33.19 24.41 0.79
N PRO A 18 -32.49 24.97 -0.21
CA PRO A 18 -33.18 25.69 -1.27
C PRO A 18 -32.88 25.15 -2.67
N VAL A 19 -33.97 25.13 -3.42
CA VAL A 19 -34.13 24.86 -4.85
C VAL A 19 -33.49 25.99 -5.69
N SER A 20 -32.75 25.64 -6.73
CA SER A 20 -32.41 26.58 -7.81
C SER A 20 -33.33 26.36 -9.02
N PRO A 21 -34.06 27.38 -9.48
CA PRO A 21 -35.06 27.25 -10.55
C PRO A 21 -34.46 27.31 -11.96
N LYS A 22 -35.10 26.55 -12.86
CA LYS A 22 -35.10 26.73 -14.32
C LYS A 22 -35.88 28.00 -14.71
N THR A 23 -35.32 28.84 -15.59
CA THR A 23 -36.06 29.70 -16.55
C THR A 23 -35.09 30.13 -17.67
N THR A 24 -35.17 29.61 -18.91
CA THR A 24 -35.93 30.11 -20.09
C THR A 24 -35.58 31.53 -20.61
N LYS A 25 -34.87 31.55 -21.74
CA LYS A 25 -35.05 32.33 -22.98
C LYS A 25 -35.74 33.72 -22.94
N SER A 26 -34.94 34.77 -23.27
CA SER A 26 -35.22 35.98 -24.11
C SER A 26 -36.31 36.99 -23.66
N PRO A 27 -36.33 38.28 -24.10
CA PRO A 27 -35.61 38.95 -25.20
C PRO A 27 -34.99 40.35 -24.91
N LYS A 28 -34.36 40.91 -25.96
CA LYS A 28 -33.80 42.28 -26.16
C LYS A 28 -34.47 43.42 -25.39
N ALA A 29 -33.65 44.28 -24.78
CA ALA A 29 -33.96 45.69 -24.55
C ALA A 29 -32.70 46.57 -24.78
N ARG A 30 -32.95 47.78 -25.26
CA ARG A 30 -32.04 48.70 -25.96
C ARG A 30 -32.01 50.01 -25.15
N SER A 31 -30.86 50.43 -24.63
CA SER A 31 -30.51 51.82 -24.20
C SER A 31 -29.09 51.77 -23.62
N ASN A 32 -28.02 52.27 -24.24
CA ASN A 32 -27.62 53.64 -24.57
C ASN A 32 -27.30 54.52 -23.33
N GLN A 33 -26.00 54.62 -22.99
CA GLN A 33 -25.27 55.74 -22.33
C GLN A 33 -23.81 55.27 -22.12
N ASN A 34 -22.88 55.64 -23.00
CA ASN A 34 -22.02 56.82 -22.93
C ASN A 34 -21.13 56.87 -21.67
N THR A 35 -20.04 56.12 -21.67
CA THR A 35 -18.86 56.39 -20.86
C THR A 35 -17.60 56.16 -21.71
N ASN A 36 -17.00 57.26 -22.17
CA ASN A 36 -15.63 57.29 -22.69
C ASN A 36 -14.68 56.92 -21.56
N PHE A 37 -14.36 55.63 -21.41
CA PHE A 37 -13.17 55.16 -20.72
C PHE A 37 -12.39 54.26 -21.68
N PRO A 38 -11.07 54.47 -21.83
CA PRO A 38 -10.24 53.53 -22.57
C PRO A 38 -10.33 52.15 -21.87
N PRO A 39 -10.38 51.05 -22.64
CA PRO A 39 -10.46 49.71 -22.06
C PRO A 39 -9.22 49.48 -21.18
N PRO A 40 -9.37 48.97 -19.94
CA PRO A 40 -8.22 48.45 -19.21
C PRO A 40 -7.64 47.32 -20.05
N SER A 41 -6.33 47.39 -20.31
CA SER A 41 -5.56 46.34 -20.96
C SER A 41 -5.92 44.98 -20.36
N PRO A 42 -6.08 43.91 -21.17
CA PRO A 42 -6.30 42.58 -20.63
C PRO A 42 -5.11 42.24 -19.72
N VAL A 43 -5.39 42.14 -18.43
CA VAL A 43 -4.45 41.56 -17.49
C VAL A 43 -4.18 40.16 -18.03
N PRO A 44 -2.92 39.79 -18.32
CA PRO A 44 -2.65 38.41 -18.71
C PRO A 44 -3.14 37.55 -17.56
N ASP A 45 -4.06 36.62 -17.85
CA ASP A 45 -4.49 35.61 -16.90
C ASP A 45 -3.21 35.05 -16.28
N SER A 46 -3.00 35.37 -15.01
CA SER A 46 -2.00 34.69 -14.21
C SER A 46 -2.26 33.20 -14.39
N PRO A 47 -1.25 32.32 -14.50
CA PRO A 47 -1.44 30.89 -14.74
C PRO A 47 -2.10 30.25 -13.51
N SER A 48 -3.38 30.53 -13.35
CA SER A 48 -4.21 30.19 -12.22
C SER A 48 -4.64 28.76 -12.43
N ARG A 49 -3.88 27.84 -11.81
CA ARG A 49 -4.17 26.41 -11.64
C ARG A 49 -4.84 25.79 -12.87
N ALA A 50 -4.03 25.17 -13.74
CA ALA A 50 -4.53 24.26 -14.75
C ALA A 50 -5.58 23.33 -14.11
N VAL A 51 -6.81 23.39 -14.62
CA VAL A 51 -7.94 22.64 -14.05
C VAL A 51 -7.60 21.17 -14.12
N GLU A 52 -7.46 20.56 -12.96
CA GLU A 52 -6.99 19.20 -12.85
C GLU A 52 -7.94 18.23 -13.58
N SER A 53 -7.40 17.52 -14.58
CA SER A 53 -8.17 16.56 -15.37
C SER A 53 -8.53 15.31 -14.55
N THR A 54 -9.42 14.49 -15.07
CA THR A 54 -9.76 13.19 -14.46
C THR A 54 -8.57 12.24 -14.41
N TYR A 55 -7.63 12.32 -15.36
CA TYR A 55 -6.42 11.50 -15.41
C TYR A 55 -5.46 11.78 -14.25
N HIS A 56 -5.25 13.06 -13.92
CA HIS A 56 -4.44 13.47 -12.77
C HIS A 56 -4.99 12.84 -11.48
N ARG A 57 -6.30 12.98 -11.25
CA ARG A 57 -6.97 12.42 -10.06
C ARG A 57 -6.79 10.91 -9.98
N LYS A 58 -7.04 10.19 -11.08
CA LYS A 58 -6.90 8.73 -11.14
C LYS A 58 -5.44 8.28 -10.88
N ILE A 59 -4.46 8.95 -11.49
CA ILE A 59 -3.03 8.63 -11.27
C ILE A 59 -2.63 8.90 -9.82
N ARG A 60 -2.99 10.06 -9.27
CA ARG A 60 -2.72 10.37 -7.85
C ARG A 60 -3.35 9.33 -6.93
N SER A 61 -4.60 8.95 -7.18
CA SER A 61 -5.27 7.91 -6.39
C SER A 61 -4.54 6.56 -6.46
N ALA A 62 -4.03 6.17 -7.64
CA ALA A 62 -3.25 4.94 -7.79
C ALA A 62 -1.90 5.02 -7.05
N LEU A 63 -1.22 6.18 -7.08
CA LEU A 63 0.02 6.40 -6.35
C LEU A 63 -0.19 6.32 -4.83
N TYR A 64 -1.25 6.94 -4.29
CA TYR A 64 -1.59 6.78 -2.87
C TYR A 64 -1.98 5.36 -2.51
N GLU A 65 -2.66 4.64 -3.40
CA GLU A 65 -2.95 3.23 -3.17
C GLU A 65 -1.66 2.40 -3.10
N LEU A 66 -0.71 2.62 -4.00
CA LEU A 66 0.59 1.93 -3.97
C LEU A 66 1.38 2.25 -2.70
N ARG A 67 1.40 3.50 -2.27
CA ARG A 67 1.98 3.91 -0.97
C ARG A 67 1.36 3.16 0.20
N ALA A 68 0.03 3.14 0.28
CA ALA A 68 -0.66 2.45 1.36
C ALA A 68 -0.39 0.93 1.32
N LEU A 69 -0.25 0.35 0.13
CA LEU A 69 0.11 -1.05 -0.03
C LEU A 69 1.55 -1.32 0.41
N SER A 70 2.50 -0.43 0.14
CA SER A 70 3.87 -0.57 0.63
C SER A 70 3.96 -0.46 2.15
N GLU A 71 3.24 0.49 2.76
CA GLU A 71 3.19 0.60 4.23
C GLU A 71 2.61 -0.66 4.86
N THR A 72 1.51 -1.19 4.29
CA THR A 72 0.92 -2.46 4.76
C THR A 72 1.87 -3.65 4.55
N TRP A 73 2.68 -3.63 3.49
CA TRP A 73 3.70 -4.65 3.24
C TRP A 73 4.74 -4.65 4.37
N ASP A 74 5.25 -3.47 4.71
CA ASP A 74 6.28 -3.30 5.75
C ASP A 74 5.75 -3.72 7.12
N ASP A 75 4.52 -3.33 7.47
CA ASP A 75 3.87 -3.78 8.70
C ASP A 75 3.81 -5.31 8.78
N LEU A 76 3.37 -5.98 7.72
CA LEU A 76 3.28 -7.44 7.72
C LEU A 76 4.66 -8.11 7.75
N ALA A 77 5.63 -7.61 6.99
CA ALA A 77 6.94 -8.22 6.88
C ALA A 77 7.78 -8.02 8.15
N VAL A 78 7.80 -6.79 8.68
CA VAL A 78 8.63 -6.39 9.82
C VAL A 78 7.96 -6.68 11.15
N VAL A 79 6.65 -6.44 11.28
CA VAL A 79 5.97 -6.61 12.57
C VAL A 79 5.54 -8.05 12.75
N ASP A 80 4.71 -8.57 11.85
CA ASP A 80 4.15 -9.91 11.99
C ASP A 80 5.19 -11.00 11.62
N GLY A 81 5.84 -10.85 10.48
CA GLY A 81 6.80 -11.84 9.94
C GLY A 81 8.01 -12.03 10.85
N LEU A 82 8.69 -10.94 11.18
CA LEU A 82 9.87 -10.98 12.05
C LEU A 82 9.54 -11.50 13.46
N LYS A 83 8.38 -11.11 14.01
CA LYS A 83 7.93 -11.58 15.33
C LYS A 83 7.72 -13.09 15.33
N ALA A 84 7.06 -13.63 14.31
CA ALA A 84 6.85 -15.06 14.19
C ALA A 84 8.18 -15.82 13.97
N ALA A 85 9.11 -15.26 13.18
CA ALA A 85 10.44 -15.84 12.95
C ALA A 85 11.27 -15.88 14.24
N ARG A 86 11.32 -14.77 15.00
CA ARG A 86 12.00 -14.72 16.30
C ARG A 86 11.42 -15.72 17.29
N ALA A 87 10.09 -15.76 17.42
CA ALA A 87 9.43 -16.70 18.32
C ALA A 87 9.69 -18.17 17.96
N LEU A 88 9.89 -18.49 16.67
CA LEU A 88 10.29 -19.83 16.23
C LEU A 88 11.71 -20.17 16.68
N VAL A 89 12.66 -19.25 16.49
CA VAL A 89 14.06 -19.45 16.90
C VAL A 89 14.19 -19.53 18.41
N ASP A 90 13.51 -18.65 19.16
CA ASP A 90 13.46 -18.71 20.62
C ASP A 90 12.90 -20.06 21.11
N GLY A 91 11.82 -20.54 20.47
CA GLY A 91 11.24 -21.85 20.76
C GLY A 91 12.21 -23.02 20.54
N ARG A 92 13.09 -22.92 19.53
CA ARG A 92 14.16 -23.90 19.29
C ARG A 92 15.23 -23.85 20.37
N THR A 93 15.70 -22.66 20.71
CA THR A 93 16.68 -22.47 21.77
C THR A 93 16.17 -22.99 23.11
N GLU A 94 14.89 -22.74 23.44
CA GLU A 94 14.26 -23.31 24.63
C GLU A 94 14.21 -24.84 24.60
N LEU A 95 13.95 -25.45 23.44
CA LEU A 95 13.95 -26.90 23.26
C LEU A 95 15.35 -27.51 23.46
N ASP A 96 16.37 -26.90 22.86
CA ASP A 96 17.77 -27.34 22.98
C ASP A 96 18.29 -27.21 24.42
N ASN A 97 17.92 -26.12 25.10
CA ASN A 97 18.24 -25.92 26.51
C ASN A 97 17.56 -26.98 27.39
N ALA A 98 16.27 -27.26 27.13
CA ALA A 98 15.53 -28.29 27.85
C ALA A 98 16.11 -29.69 27.62
N LEU A 99 16.55 -29.99 26.40
CA LEU A 99 17.21 -31.26 26.06
C LEU A 99 18.55 -31.43 26.80
N THR A 100 19.33 -30.36 26.89
CA THR A 100 20.64 -30.36 27.59
C THR A 100 20.49 -30.50 29.10
N ALA A 101 19.39 -29.99 29.68
CA ALA A 101 19.12 -30.06 31.11
C ALA A 101 18.63 -31.44 31.60
N ILE A 102 18.22 -32.34 30.70
CA ILE A 102 17.74 -33.67 31.06
C ILE A 102 18.95 -34.62 31.15
N PRO A 103 19.28 -35.16 32.34
CA PRO A 103 20.33 -36.17 32.45
C PRO A 103 19.96 -37.45 31.69
N ASP A 104 20.97 -38.13 31.15
CA ASP A 104 20.80 -39.32 30.31
C ASP A 104 19.94 -40.39 31.00
N GLY A 105 18.83 -40.79 30.34
CA GLY A 105 17.99 -41.93 30.73
C GLY A 105 16.51 -41.66 30.98
N LEU A 106 16.06 -40.40 31.03
CA LEU A 106 14.62 -40.09 31.22
C LEU A 106 13.86 -39.97 29.88
N PRO A 107 12.58 -40.41 29.82
CA PRO A 107 11.78 -40.33 28.62
C PRO A 107 11.49 -38.87 28.22
N ARG A 108 12.07 -38.46 27.08
CA ARG A 108 12.01 -37.09 26.54
C ARG A 108 10.63 -36.73 25.97
N SER A 109 9.78 -37.71 25.68
CA SER A 109 8.53 -37.55 24.91
C SER A 109 7.51 -36.57 25.53
N ARG A 110 7.37 -36.55 26.86
CA ARG A 110 6.40 -35.66 27.54
C ARG A 110 6.77 -34.18 27.50
N LEU A 111 8.07 -33.86 27.42
CA LEU A 111 8.58 -32.50 27.37
C LEU A 111 8.70 -31.99 25.92
N LEU A 112 9.06 -32.88 24.99
CA LEU A 112 9.26 -32.55 23.58
C LEU A 112 7.95 -32.20 22.86
N GLY A 113 6.88 -32.96 23.10
CA GLY A 113 5.61 -32.81 22.37
C GLY A 113 5.04 -31.37 22.39
N PRO A 114 4.90 -30.74 23.57
CA PRO A 114 4.41 -29.37 23.68
C PRO A 114 5.30 -28.34 22.97
N LYS A 115 6.62 -28.47 23.07
CA LYS A 115 7.58 -27.53 22.46
C LYS A 115 7.59 -27.63 20.93
N ILE A 116 7.57 -28.86 20.39
CA ILE A 116 7.44 -29.09 18.95
C ILE A 116 6.12 -28.52 18.44
N SER A 117 5.01 -28.75 19.16
CA SER A 117 3.70 -28.21 18.78
C SER A 117 3.69 -26.67 18.74
N GLN A 118 4.37 -26.03 19.68
CA GLN A 118 4.55 -24.58 19.69
C GLN A 118 5.37 -24.09 18.49
N MET A 119 6.44 -24.79 18.11
CA MET A 119 7.25 -24.45 16.94
C MET A 119 6.46 -24.61 15.63
N GLU A 120 5.69 -25.69 15.48
CA GLU A 120 4.81 -25.91 14.33
C GLU A 120 3.75 -24.80 14.22
N LEU A 121 3.20 -24.32 15.36
CA LEU A 121 2.31 -23.17 15.37
C LEU A 121 2.99 -21.90 14.83
N ARG A 122 4.26 -21.63 15.19
CA ARG A 122 5.01 -20.48 14.66
C ARG A 122 5.30 -20.61 13.17
N LEU A 123 5.57 -21.81 12.68
CA LEU A 123 5.68 -22.06 11.25
C LEU A 123 4.36 -21.81 10.52
N VAL A 124 3.21 -22.17 11.11
CA VAL A 124 1.89 -21.84 10.56
C VAL A 124 1.68 -20.33 10.50
N GLU A 125 2.02 -19.59 11.56
CA GLU A 125 1.94 -18.12 11.59
C GLU A 125 2.81 -17.47 10.49
N LEU A 126 4.07 -17.91 10.33
CA LEU A 126 4.96 -17.46 9.25
C LEU A 126 4.36 -17.72 7.86
N ASN A 127 3.81 -18.91 7.65
CA ASN A 127 3.14 -19.23 6.39
C ASN A 127 1.91 -18.34 6.15
N VAL A 128 1.19 -17.93 7.21
CA VAL A 128 0.09 -16.96 7.09
C VAL A 128 0.61 -15.59 6.67
N VAL A 129 1.71 -15.11 7.24
CA VAL A 129 2.35 -13.84 6.81
C VAL A 129 2.76 -13.92 5.34
N LEU A 130 3.47 -14.98 4.94
CA LEU A 130 3.83 -15.20 3.53
C LEU A 130 2.60 -15.25 2.62
N LYS A 131 1.49 -15.88 3.04
CA LYS A 131 0.24 -15.89 2.26
C LYS A 131 -0.44 -14.52 2.17
N LYS A 132 -0.29 -13.66 3.17
CA LYS A 132 -0.80 -12.27 3.12
C LYS A 132 0.07 -11.40 2.20
N LEU A 133 1.38 -11.61 2.20
CA LEU A 133 2.31 -10.92 1.30
C LEU A 133 2.16 -11.43 -0.16
N ALA A 134 2.06 -12.74 -0.33
CA ALA A 134 2.13 -13.42 -1.63
C ALA A 134 0.78 -13.77 -2.24
N ARG A 135 0.73 -13.74 -3.58
CA ARG A 135 -0.01 -14.74 -4.37
C ARG A 135 0.64 -14.99 -5.75
N SER A 136 1.95 -14.75 -5.92
CA SER A 136 2.67 -14.89 -7.21
C SER A 136 3.47 -16.19 -7.38
N LEU A 137 3.75 -16.94 -6.31
CA LEU A 137 4.52 -18.20 -6.39
C LEU A 137 3.69 -19.40 -6.87
N ARG A 138 2.78 -19.19 -7.83
CA ARG A 138 2.07 -20.27 -8.51
C ARG A 138 2.91 -20.81 -9.67
N ILE A 139 4.08 -21.34 -9.36
CA ILE A 139 4.75 -22.31 -10.21
C ILE A 139 4.89 -23.57 -9.36
N SER A 140 4.09 -24.59 -9.70
CA SER A 140 4.25 -26.00 -9.31
C SER A 140 3.74 -26.52 -7.95
N SER A 141 2.51 -26.18 -7.54
CA SER A 141 1.75 -27.11 -6.69
C SER A 141 0.30 -27.20 -7.14
N ALA A 142 0.04 -28.13 -8.05
CA ALA A 142 -1.27 -28.45 -8.60
C ALA A 142 -2.05 -29.45 -7.72
N THR A 143 -1.75 -29.60 -6.42
CA THR A 143 -2.31 -30.70 -5.61
C THR A 143 -2.79 -30.30 -4.22
N ILE A 144 -3.28 -29.08 -4.02
CA ILE A 144 -4.12 -28.77 -2.85
C ILE A 144 -5.39 -28.09 -3.35
N GLY A 145 -6.25 -28.93 -3.90
CA GLY A 145 -7.66 -28.61 -4.07
C GLY A 145 -8.37 -28.59 -2.72
N THR A 146 -9.44 -27.80 -2.67
CA THR A 146 -10.51 -27.77 -1.66
C THR A 146 -10.16 -27.17 -0.28
N TYR A 147 -10.93 -26.13 0.09
CA TYR A 147 -10.97 -25.37 1.36
C TYR A 147 -10.06 -24.12 1.55
N ALA A 148 -9.57 -23.48 0.47
CA ALA A 148 -8.92 -22.17 0.55
C ALA A 148 -9.75 -21.03 -0.10
N GLY A 149 -11.07 -21.15 -0.05
CA GLY A 149 -12.00 -20.12 -0.51
C GLY A 149 -12.51 -19.29 0.66
N PHE A 150 -11.72 -18.33 1.16
CA PHE A 150 -12.23 -17.08 1.73
C PHE A 150 -11.07 -16.11 2.03
N VAL A 151 -11.04 -15.01 1.26
CA VAL A 151 -10.42 -13.71 1.59
C VAL A 151 -9.02 -13.74 2.22
N GLN A 152 -7.98 -13.74 1.37
CA GLN A 152 -6.71 -13.15 1.76
C GLN A 152 -6.12 -12.38 0.59
N ARG A 153 -6.10 -11.05 0.75
CA ARG A 153 -5.51 -10.07 -0.17
C ARG A 153 -4.01 -10.30 -0.18
N ALA A 154 -3.47 -10.57 -1.36
CA ALA A 154 -2.04 -10.52 -1.59
C ALA A 154 -1.68 -9.10 -1.97
N ILE A 155 -1.00 -8.40 -1.07
CA ILE A 155 -0.61 -7.00 -1.26
C ILE A 155 0.11 -6.81 -2.59
N PHE A 156 1.05 -7.71 -2.89
CA PHE A 156 1.76 -7.69 -4.18
C PHE A 156 0.81 -7.79 -5.39
N ARG A 157 -0.22 -8.65 -5.34
CA ARG A 157 -1.20 -8.71 -6.44
C ARG A 157 -2.03 -7.46 -6.56
N ARG A 158 -2.33 -6.80 -5.45
CA ARG A 158 -3.06 -5.55 -5.47
C ARG A 158 -2.19 -4.45 -6.08
N MET A 159 -0.89 -4.42 -5.77
CA MET A 159 0.08 -3.53 -6.46
C MET A 159 0.10 -3.78 -7.96
N CYS A 160 0.20 -5.05 -8.40
CA CYS A 160 0.12 -5.41 -9.82
C CYS A 160 -1.20 -4.93 -10.45
N ALA A 161 -2.34 -5.18 -9.80
CA ALA A 161 -3.64 -4.77 -10.32
C ALA A 161 -3.79 -3.24 -10.42
N THR A 162 -3.21 -2.48 -9.47
CA THR A 162 -3.17 -1.01 -9.53
C THR A 162 -2.34 -0.54 -10.73
N ILE A 163 -1.21 -1.21 -11.02
CA ILE A 163 -0.36 -0.92 -12.19
C ILE A 163 -1.05 -1.30 -13.50
N ASP A 164 -1.67 -2.48 -13.59
CA ASP A 164 -2.46 -2.89 -14.77
C ASP A 164 -3.62 -1.89 -15.03
N GLY A 165 -4.20 -1.36 -13.95
CA GLY A 165 -5.23 -0.32 -14.03
C GLY A 165 -4.70 1.01 -14.59
N LEU A 166 -3.43 1.33 -14.36
CA LEU A 166 -2.76 2.49 -14.92
C LEU A 166 -2.41 2.31 -16.40
N ASP A 167 -2.03 1.10 -16.84
CA ASP A 167 -1.88 0.78 -18.26
C ASP A 167 -3.20 0.97 -19.02
N ALA A 168 -4.30 0.46 -18.45
CA ALA A 168 -5.64 0.69 -19.02
C ALA A 168 -5.99 2.19 -19.08
N LEU A 169 -5.56 2.97 -18.08
CA LEU A 169 -5.75 4.41 -18.04
C LEU A 169 -4.94 5.13 -19.13
N LEU A 170 -3.70 4.70 -19.39
CA LEU A 170 -2.86 5.24 -20.47
C LEU A 170 -3.50 4.98 -21.84
N ILE A 171 -4.01 3.77 -22.07
CA ILE A 171 -4.74 3.42 -23.31
C ILE A 171 -6.00 4.31 -23.46
N GLU A 172 -6.76 4.50 -22.38
CA GLU A 172 -7.93 5.39 -22.38
C GLU A 172 -7.53 6.85 -22.68
N ALA A 173 -6.44 7.33 -22.08
CA ALA A 173 -5.92 8.68 -22.31
C ALA A 173 -5.46 8.88 -23.76
N HIS A 174 -4.74 7.90 -24.33
CA HIS A 174 -4.30 7.93 -25.72
C HIS A 174 -5.49 8.06 -26.68
N ARG A 175 -6.57 7.32 -26.41
CA ARG A 175 -7.79 7.35 -27.24
C ARG A 175 -8.55 8.67 -27.18
N THR A 176 -8.54 9.34 -26.03
CA THR A 176 -9.42 10.50 -25.75
C THR A 176 -8.73 11.85 -25.89
N LYS A 177 -7.45 11.94 -25.52
CA LYS A 177 -6.63 13.15 -25.55
C LYS A 177 -5.59 13.14 -26.67
N GLY A 178 -5.27 11.96 -27.19
CA GLY A 178 -4.27 11.80 -28.25
C GLY A 178 -2.86 11.56 -27.71
N ALA A 179 -1.97 11.09 -28.59
CA ALA A 179 -0.61 10.68 -28.25
C ALA A 179 0.30 11.83 -27.80
N GLN A 180 0.10 13.02 -28.35
CA GLN A 180 0.89 14.19 -27.96
C GLN A 180 0.67 14.54 -26.48
N TRP A 181 -0.59 14.53 -26.04
CA TRP A 181 -0.96 14.81 -24.65
C TRP A 181 -0.42 13.75 -23.68
N THR A 182 -0.48 12.47 -24.03
CA THR A 182 -0.04 11.38 -23.14
C THR A 182 1.48 11.30 -23.01
N THR A 183 2.22 11.52 -24.10
CA THR A 183 3.67 11.30 -24.13
C THR A 183 4.48 12.57 -23.86
N GLN A 184 4.06 13.72 -24.39
CA GLN A 184 4.88 14.94 -24.40
C GLN A 184 4.45 15.97 -23.35
N GLU A 185 3.16 16.06 -23.03
CA GLU A 185 2.68 17.08 -22.11
C GLU A 185 2.89 16.66 -20.65
N PRO A 186 3.44 17.55 -19.81
CA PRO A 186 3.56 17.29 -18.39
C PRO A 186 2.17 17.24 -17.74
N LEU A 187 1.99 16.27 -16.86
CA LEU A 187 0.75 16.11 -16.11
C LEU A 187 0.67 17.18 -15.01
N TRP A 188 1.67 17.28 -14.13
CA TRP A 188 1.72 18.34 -13.12
C TRP A 188 2.93 19.25 -13.30
N VAL A 189 4.14 18.68 -13.23
CA VAL A 189 5.39 19.46 -13.27
C VAL A 189 6.20 19.11 -14.50
N THR A 190 6.88 17.97 -14.52
CA THR A 190 7.73 17.57 -15.66
C THR A 190 7.35 16.21 -16.24
N TRP A 191 6.69 15.35 -15.47
CA TRP A 191 6.33 14.00 -15.92
C TRP A 191 5.01 13.96 -16.70
N SER A 192 5.05 13.33 -17.88
CA SER A 192 3.87 13.00 -18.66
C SER A 192 3.16 11.74 -18.14
N VAL A 193 1.93 11.51 -18.59
CA VAL A 193 1.14 10.31 -18.22
C VAL A 193 1.90 9.04 -18.59
N ASP A 194 2.41 8.96 -19.82
CA ASP A 194 3.18 7.83 -20.31
C ASP A 194 4.41 7.55 -19.43
N ARG A 195 5.11 8.60 -19.01
CA ARG A 195 6.28 8.46 -18.14
C ARG A 195 5.92 7.88 -16.77
N PHE A 196 4.84 8.34 -16.14
CA PHE A 196 4.38 7.74 -14.88
C PHE A 196 4.04 6.25 -15.08
N VAL A 197 3.22 5.94 -16.07
CA VAL A 197 2.71 4.58 -16.27
C VAL A 197 3.81 3.59 -16.68
N SER A 198 4.76 4.01 -17.52
CA SER A 198 5.86 3.15 -17.98
C SER A 198 6.94 2.90 -16.93
N THR A 199 7.12 3.81 -15.97
CA THR A 199 8.16 3.69 -14.93
C THR A 199 7.66 3.02 -13.67
N LEU A 200 6.37 3.15 -13.34
CA LEU A 200 5.77 2.61 -12.12
C LEU A 200 5.89 1.09 -11.96
N PRO A 201 5.83 0.25 -13.01
CA PRO A 201 6.08 -1.19 -12.90
C PRO A 201 7.41 -1.54 -12.23
N ASN A 202 8.43 -0.68 -12.32
CA ASN A 202 9.72 -0.89 -11.68
C ASN A 202 9.61 -0.98 -10.15
N VAL A 203 8.58 -0.37 -9.55
CA VAL A 203 8.32 -0.47 -8.11
C VAL A 203 8.07 -1.92 -7.68
N LEU A 204 7.56 -2.79 -8.55
CA LEU A 204 7.23 -4.17 -8.21
C LEU A 204 8.47 -5.07 -8.05
N ILE A 205 9.56 -4.74 -8.72
CA ILE A 205 10.79 -5.54 -8.76
C ILE A 205 11.33 -5.82 -7.33
N PRO A 206 11.58 -4.79 -6.49
CA PRO A 206 12.09 -5.01 -5.14
C PRO A 206 11.11 -5.79 -4.25
N TYR A 207 9.79 -5.55 -4.32
CA TYR A 207 8.81 -6.33 -3.54
C TYR A 207 8.76 -7.79 -3.99
N HIS A 208 8.85 -8.06 -5.29
CA HIS A 208 8.92 -9.43 -5.80
C HIS A 208 10.17 -10.14 -5.29
N ARG A 209 11.34 -9.47 -5.33
CA ARG A 209 12.60 -10.03 -4.80
C ARG A 209 12.51 -10.29 -3.30
N ALA A 210 12.00 -9.33 -2.52
CA ALA A 210 11.81 -9.46 -1.08
C ALA A 210 10.90 -10.65 -0.76
N LEU A 211 9.82 -10.86 -1.53
CA LEU A 211 8.93 -12.01 -1.35
C LEU A 211 9.66 -13.35 -1.49
N HIS A 212 10.48 -13.50 -2.53
CA HIS A 212 11.28 -14.71 -2.74
C HIS A 212 12.31 -14.90 -1.63
N ALA A 213 12.95 -13.83 -1.18
CA ALA A 213 13.88 -13.87 -0.06
C ALA A 213 13.19 -14.35 1.23
N TYR A 214 12.03 -13.79 1.58
CA TYR A 214 11.25 -14.23 2.73
C TYR A 214 10.80 -15.69 2.62
N ALA A 215 10.37 -16.13 1.44
CA ALA A 215 10.01 -17.53 1.21
C ALA A 215 11.21 -18.48 1.45
N ALA A 216 12.38 -18.14 0.90
CA ALA A 216 13.60 -18.91 1.10
C ALA A 216 14.02 -18.95 2.58
N LEU A 217 13.92 -17.83 3.29
CA LEU A 217 14.23 -17.75 4.73
C LEU A 217 13.26 -18.61 5.56
N VAL A 218 11.96 -18.60 5.26
CA VAL A 218 11.00 -19.49 5.95
C VAL A 218 11.32 -20.96 5.68
N ASP A 219 11.70 -21.32 4.45
CA ASP A 219 12.09 -22.69 4.13
C ASP A 219 13.36 -23.12 4.87
N THR A 220 14.37 -22.25 4.99
CA THR A 220 15.54 -22.48 5.85
C THR A 220 15.12 -22.66 7.31
N LEU A 221 14.28 -21.76 7.84
CA LEU A 221 13.76 -21.83 9.20
C LEU A 221 12.84 -23.03 9.42
N ARG A 222 12.35 -23.72 8.39
CA ARG A 222 11.58 -24.96 8.56
C ARG A 222 12.47 -26.14 8.95
N ASN A 223 13.77 -26.09 8.63
CA ASN A 223 14.70 -27.15 9.00
C ASN A 223 14.93 -27.15 10.53
N HIS A 224 14.42 -28.18 11.21
CA HIS A 224 14.56 -28.34 12.67
C HIS A 224 15.99 -28.65 13.12
N ALA A 225 16.87 -29.06 12.21
CA ALA A 225 18.29 -29.30 12.48
C ALA A 225 19.18 -28.07 12.20
N LEU A 226 18.58 -26.91 11.91
CA LEU A 226 19.32 -25.68 11.62
C LEU A 226 20.08 -25.20 12.87
N PRO A 227 21.40 -24.97 12.79
CA PRO A 227 22.17 -24.40 13.89
C PRO A 227 21.65 -23.02 14.32
N PHE A 228 21.79 -22.68 15.61
CA PHE A 228 21.32 -21.40 16.15
C PHE A 228 21.93 -20.18 15.44
N ASP A 229 23.22 -20.21 15.13
CA ASP A 229 23.88 -19.10 14.44
C ASP A 229 23.33 -18.87 13.03
N GLU A 230 22.98 -19.93 12.31
CA GLU A 230 22.34 -19.85 11.00
C GLU A 230 20.91 -19.33 11.12
N ALA A 231 20.16 -19.77 12.13
CA ALA A 231 18.81 -19.27 12.41
C ALA A 231 18.82 -17.77 12.78
N ARG A 232 19.80 -17.34 13.58
CA ARG A 232 20.00 -15.94 13.95
C ARG A 232 20.38 -15.09 12.74
N LYS A 233 21.26 -15.61 11.87
CA LYS A 233 21.60 -14.96 10.60
C LYS A 233 20.36 -14.81 9.73
N ALA A 234 19.53 -15.85 9.59
CA ALA A 234 18.29 -15.77 8.81
C ALA A 234 17.32 -14.69 9.33
N ILE A 235 17.24 -14.48 10.65
CA ILE A 235 16.47 -13.37 11.25
C ILE A 235 17.11 -12.01 10.94
N ALA A 236 18.43 -11.90 11.00
CA ALA A 236 19.14 -10.67 10.67
C ALA A 236 18.90 -10.30 9.20
N ASP A 237 19.09 -11.25 8.29
CA ASP A 237 18.84 -11.08 6.85
C ASP A 237 17.37 -10.67 6.59
N TRP A 238 16.40 -11.27 7.31
CA TRP A 238 14.99 -10.85 7.23
C TRP A 238 14.80 -9.39 7.67
N SER A 239 15.42 -8.99 8.78
CA SER A 239 15.26 -7.66 9.37
C SER A 239 15.90 -6.55 8.55
N GLU A 240 16.97 -6.86 7.82
CA GLU A 240 17.67 -5.89 6.98
C GLU A 240 16.84 -5.50 5.75
N GLN A 241 15.92 -6.37 5.31
CA GLN A 241 15.15 -6.19 4.08
C GLN A 241 16.04 -5.82 2.90
N THR A 242 17.18 -6.51 2.75
CA THR A 242 18.22 -6.23 1.76
C THR A 242 17.64 -6.30 0.35
N GLY A 243 17.30 -5.14 -0.21
CA GLY A 243 16.65 -4.99 -1.52
C GLY A 243 15.36 -4.16 -1.52
N LEU A 244 14.81 -3.80 -0.35
CA LEU A 244 13.63 -2.92 -0.24
C LEU A 244 13.98 -1.52 0.27
N ASN A 245 15.01 -1.36 1.11
CA ASN A 245 15.34 -0.06 1.70
C ASN A 245 15.70 1.01 0.65
N ASP A 246 16.54 0.67 -0.31
CA ASP A 246 17.02 1.63 -1.32
C ASP A 246 16.11 1.65 -2.56
N ASP A 247 15.64 0.48 -3.00
CA ASP A 247 14.88 0.33 -4.25
C ASP A 247 13.36 0.37 -4.03
N GLY A 248 12.88 0.30 -2.78
CA GLY A 248 11.46 0.25 -2.45
C GLY A 248 10.72 1.58 -2.63
N TRP A 249 9.45 1.61 -2.21
CA TRP A 249 8.59 2.79 -2.38
C TRP A 249 9.21 4.05 -1.76
N THR A 250 9.61 3.96 -0.49
CA THR A 250 10.18 5.08 0.25
C THR A 250 11.48 5.59 -0.35
N GLY A 251 12.34 4.68 -0.82
CA GLY A 251 13.65 5.02 -1.39
C GLY A 251 13.57 5.68 -2.77
N THR A 252 12.60 5.30 -3.61
CA THR A 252 12.56 5.71 -5.02
C THR A 252 11.37 6.61 -5.38
N TRP A 253 10.19 6.35 -4.81
CA TRP A 253 8.94 6.98 -5.24
C TRP A 253 8.48 8.13 -4.36
N GLU A 254 8.79 8.12 -3.07
CA GLU A 254 8.28 9.15 -2.15
C GLU A 254 8.80 10.55 -2.52
N GLY A 255 10.11 10.69 -2.73
CA GLY A 255 10.70 11.95 -3.17
C GLY A 255 10.27 12.36 -4.59
N LEU A 256 10.06 11.38 -5.46
CA LEU A 256 9.57 11.60 -6.83
C LEU A 256 8.15 12.13 -6.83
N CYS A 257 7.25 11.53 -6.05
CA CYS A 257 5.87 11.98 -5.93
C CYS A 257 5.79 13.36 -5.27
N ALA A 258 6.61 13.63 -4.26
CA ALA A 258 6.70 14.97 -3.66
C ALA A 258 7.13 16.05 -4.69
N ALA A 259 8.03 15.72 -5.61
CA ALA A 259 8.49 16.65 -6.65
C ALA A 259 7.51 16.78 -7.82
N GLU A 260 6.87 15.68 -8.24
CA GLU A 260 6.13 15.62 -9.51
C GLU A 260 4.61 15.60 -9.35
N VAL A 261 4.06 15.37 -8.16
CA VAL A 261 2.61 15.21 -7.96
C VAL A 261 2.05 16.37 -7.14
N GLY A 262 1.21 17.19 -7.79
CA GLY A 262 0.56 18.29 -7.11
C GLY A 262 -0.31 17.83 -5.94
N GLY A 263 0.02 18.30 -4.73
CA GLY A 263 -0.72 18.02 -3.49
C GLY A 263 -0.34 16.71 -2.79
N TRP A 264 0.85 16.16 -3.05
CA TRP A 264 1.31 14.90 -2.44
C TRP A 264 1.29 14.90 -0.90
N ASP A 265 1.75 15.98 -0.27
CA ASP A 265 1.93 16.07 1.20
C ASP A 265 0.66 16.45 1.99
N ILE A 266 -0.52 16.54 1.37
CA ILE A 266 -1.75 17.04 2.01
C ILE A 266 -2.61 15.90 2.62
N SER A 267 -2.08 14.67 2.71
CA SER A 267 -2.81 13.50 3.23
C SER A 267 -2.24 12.97 4.54
#